data_AF-L8LXS6-F1
#
_entry.id   AF-L8LXS6-F1
#
_cell.length_a   1.000
_cell.length_b   1.000
_cell.length_c   1.000
_cell.angle_alpha   90.00
_cell.angle_beta   90.00
_cell.angle_gamma   90.00
#
_symmetry.space_group_name_H-M   'P 1'
#
loop_
_entity.id
_entity.type
_entity.pdbx_description
1 polymer ?
#
loop_
_entity_poly.entity_id
_entity_poly.type
_entity_poly.pdbx_seq_one_letter_code
_entity_poly.pdbx_strand_id
1 'polypeptide(L)'
;MRLIFIILRQEDRAKNQQPEQITYRVTASIIEDSEAVKIDRRRAGKFILATNVLDVEILSNEKVLKEYKGQQSSERGFRFLKDPLFFTSSVFLNTPQRVAALAMVMGLCLLVYTLGQRQLRQALAQEQSTIPNQLGKPTASPTLRWVFQCFQAVHIVTVNYQKQVSNLTDERLLILRFLGNACQKYYLLC
;
A
#
# COMPACT_ATOMS: atom_id res chain seq x y z
N MET A 1 3.14 14.69 -26.15
CA MET A 1 4.37 13.93 -26.47
C MET A 1 4.19 13.30 -27.84
N ARG A 2 4.97 13.70 -28.84
CA ARG A 2 4.91 13.15 -30.20
C ARG A 2 6.09 12.21 -30.40
N LEU A 3 5.82 10.98 -30.80
CA LEU A 3 6.83 9.99 -31.18
C LEU A 3 6.95 10.01 -32.71
N ILE A 4 8.15 10.28 -33.22
CA ILE A 4 8.46 10.10 -34.65
C ILE A 4 9.21 8.77 -34.77
N PHE A 5 8.60 7.80 -35.44
CA PHE A 5 9.21 6.52 -35.75
C PHE A 5 9.86 6.59 -37.12
N ILE A 6 11.17 6.33 -37.19
CA ILE A 6 11.87 6.11 -38.45
C ILE A 6 12.22 4.62 -38.49
N ILE A 7 11.58 3.88 -39.40
CA ILE A 7 11.88 2.47 -39.64
C ILE A 7 12.94 2.43 -40.75
N LEU A 8 14.17 2.08 -40.38
CA LEU A 8 15.24 1.87 -41.35
C LEU A 8 15.33 0.37 -41.67
N ARG A 9 15.18 0.02 -42.95
CA ARG A 9 15.42 -1.32 -43.49
C ARG A 9 16.92 -1.45 -43.75
N GLN A 10 17.61 -2.29 -42.98
CA GLN A 10 19.00 -2.65 -43.25
C GLN A 10 19.04 -4.00 -43.98
N GLU A 11 19.64 -4.01 -45.18
CA GLU A 11 19.98 -5.21 -45.93
C GLU A 11 21.49 -5.39 -45.86
N ASP A 12 21.97 -6.36 -45.08
CA ASP A 12 23.38 -6.74 -45.10
C ASP A 12 23.64 -7.55 -46.38
N ARG A 13 24.53 -7.04 -47.24
CA ARG A 13 24.82 -7.64 -48.56
C ARG A 13 26.11 -8.44 -48.57
N ALA A 14 26.04 -9.63 -49.15
CA ALA A 14 27.05 -10.16 -50.07
C ALA A 14 26.36 -10.44 -51.42
N LYS A 15 27.05 -10.19 -52.54
CA LYS A 15 26.49 -10.35 -53.89
C LYS A 15 26.00 -11.80 -54.11
N ASN A 16 24.74 -11.94 -54.54
CA ASN A 16 24.12 -13.14 -55.13
C ASN A 16 23.48 -14.22 -54.22
N GLN A 17 23.00 -13.92 -53.02
CA GLN A 17 22.13 -14.86 -52.26
C GLN A 17 20.85 -14.19 -51.72
N GLN A 18 19.76 -14.97 -51.66
CA GLN A 18 18.49 -14.52 -51.04
C GLN A 18 18.70 -14.32 -49.52
N PRO A 19 18.16 -13.24 -48.93
CA PRO A 19 18.48 -12.86 -47.55
C PRO A 19 17.97 -13.91 -46.55
N GLU A 20 18.87 -14.43 -45.72
CA GLU A 20 18.59 -15.49 -44.74
C GLU A 20 17.81 -14.95 -43.51
N GLN A 21 17.85 -13.63 -43.26
CA GLN A 21 17.14 -13.02 -42.14
C GLN A 21 16.88 -11.52 -42.37
N ILE A 22 15.63 -11.07 -42.17
CA ILE A 22 15.25 -9.65 -42.22
C ILE A 22 15.12 -9.14 -40.78
N THR A 23 15.96 -8.18 -40.39
CA THR A 23 15.91 -7.56 -39.06
C THR A 23 15.44 -6.11 -39.16
N TYR A 24 14.42 -5.75 -38.39
CA TYR A 24 13.91 -4.38 -38.29
C TYR A 24 14.51 -3.68 -37.07
N ARG A 25 15.16 -2.54 -37.27
CA ARG A 25 15.64 -1.69 -36.17
C ARG A 25 14.82 -0.40 -36.12
N VAL A 26 13.99 -0.28 -35.08
CA VAL A 26 13.23 0.94 -34.85
C VAL A 26 14.14 1.96 -34.19
N THR A 27 14.33 3.09 -34.86
CA THR A 27 15.02 4.24 -34.28
C THR A 27 13.98 5.31 -34.05
N ALA A 28 13.78 5.70 -32.79
CA ALA A 28 12.83 6.74 -32.41
C ALA A 28 13.58 7.88 -31.74
N SER A 29 13.19 9.11 -32.08
CA SER A 29 13.63 10.30 -31.35
C SER A 29 12.45 10.80 -30.51
N ILE A 30 12.73 11.07 -29.23
CA ILE A 30 11.74 11.63 -28.31
C ILE A 30 11.88 13.14 -28.38
N ILE A 31 10.83 13.82 -28.86
CA ILE A 31 10.78 15.27 -28.94
C ILE A 31 9.68 15.76 -27.98
N GLU A 32 10.06 16.70 -27.12
CA GLU A 32 9.13 17.33 -26.20
C GLU A 32 8.09 18.16 -26.98
N ASP A 33 6.82 17.90 -26.70
CA ASP A 33 5.72 18.67 -27.28
C ASP A 33 5.44 19.88 -26.38
N SER A 34 6.12 20.98 -26.67
CA SER A 34 6.06 22.20 -25.85
C SER A 34 4.66 22.78 -25.70
N GLU A 35 3.76 22.60 -26.69
CA GLU A 35 2.39 23.09 -26.62
C GLU A 35 1.52 22.21 -25.72
N ALA A 36 1.61 20.88 -25.84
CA ALA A 36 0.94 19.97 -24.93
C ALA A 36 1.38 20.19 -23.47
N VAL A 37 2.70 20.39 -23.25
CA VAL A 37 3.25 20.68 -21.91
C VAL A 37 2.74 22.01 -21.36
N LYS A 38 2.63 23.05 -22.18
CA LYS A 38 2.05 24.35 -21.75
C LYS A 38 0.58 24.23 -21.36
N ILE A 39 -0.21 23.46 -22.13
CA ILE A 39 -1.64 23.23 -21.84
C ILE A 39 -1.79 22.51 -20.50
N ASP A 40 -1.01 21.47 -20.26
CA ASP A 40 -1.05 20.71 -19.01
C ASP A 40 -0.55 21.55 -17.82
N ARG A 41 0.50 22.37 -18.00
CA ARG A 41 0.95 23.33 -16.97
C ARG A 41 -0.10 24.39 -16.62
N ARG A 42 -0.93 24.82 -17.58
CA ARG A 42 -2.06 25.73 -17.31
C ARG A 42 -3.20 25.05 -16.56
N ARG A 43 -3.42 23.76 -16.81
CA ARG A 43 -4.43 22.94 -16.10
C ARG A 43 -3.98 22.55 -14.69
N ALA A 44 -2.68 22.55 -14.42
CA ALA A 44 -2.16 22.29 -13.09
C ALA A 44 -2.66 23.35 -12.10
N GLY A 45 -3.53 22.94 -11.18
CA GLY A 45 -4.05 23.80 -10.13
C GLY A 45 -2.92 24.33 -9.24
N LYS A 46 -2.96 25.62 -8.91
CA LYS A 46 -2.10 26.22 -7.89
C LYS A 46 -2.80 26.12 -6.54
N PHE A 47 -2.06 25.80 -5.49
CA PHE A 47 -2.55 25.80 -4.11
C PHE A 47 -1.54 26.52 -3.22
N ILE A 48 -2.04 27.19 -2.19
CA ILE A 48 -1.23 27.98 -1.27
C ILE A 48 -0.95 27.11 -0.05
N LEU A 49 0.33 27.00 0.33
CA LEU A 49 0.75 26.39 1.58
C LEU A 49 1.24 27.51 2.50
N ALA A 50 0.67 27.61 3.69
CA ALA A 50 1.09 28.54 4.72
C ALA A 50 1.69 27.76 5.90
N THR A 51 2.84 28.19 6.38
CA THR A 51 3.52 27.62 7.55
C THR A 51 3.92 28.75 8.48
N ASN A 52 3.95 28.48 9.78
CA ASN A 52 4.45 29.39 10.81
C ASN A 52 5.98 29.34 10.96
N VAL A 53 6.64 28.39 10.30
CA VAL A 53 8.10 28.27 10.26
C VAL A 53 8.64 29.15 9.14
N LEU A 54 9.31 30.24 9.52
CA LEU A 54 9.90 31.21 8.57
C LEU A 54 11.28 30.81 8.07
N ASP A 55 11.96 29.92 8.81
CA ASP A 55 13.31 29.48 8.50
C ASP A 55 13.33 28.38 7.42
N VAL A 56 13.95 28.71 6.28
CA VAL A 56 14.03 27.85 5.10
C VAL A 56 15.03 26.71 5.28
N GLU A 57 16.03 26.86 6.15
CA GLU A 57 16.98 25.77 6.44
C GLU A 57 16.34 24.67 7.28
N ILE A 58 15.41 25.03 8.17
CA ILE A 58 14.65 24.08 8.99
C ILE A 58 13.55 23.40 8.16
N LEU A 59 12.83 24.18 7.36
CA LEU A 59 11.68 23.74 6.57
C LEU A 59 11.73 24.30 5.14
N SER A 60 12.48 23.60 4.28
CA SER A 60 12.54 23.94 2.86
C SER A 60 11.19 23.75 2.16
N ASN A 61 10.98 24.46 1.04
CA ASN A 61 9.74 24.36 0.24
C ASN A 61 9.41 22.92 -0.17
N GLU A 62 10.42 22.10 -0.50
CA GLU A 62 10.23 20.69 -0.83
C GLU A 62 9.71 19.89 0.38
N LYS A 63 10.25 20.17 1.56
CA LYS A 63 9.84 19.55 2.82
C LYS A 63 8.41 19.97 3.19
N VAL A 64 8.05 21.25 3.05
CA VAL A 64 6.67 21.74 3.22
C VAL A 64 5.70 20.96 2.33
N LEU A 65 6.03 20.84 1.04
CA LEU A 65 5.18 20.13 0.09
C LEU A 65 5.06 18.63 0.43
N LYS A 66 6.17 18.00 0.82
CA LYS A 66 6.20 16.59 1.21
C LYS A 66 5.34 16.32 2.44
N GLU A 67 5.46 17.13 3.48
CA GLU A 67 4.65 17.01 4.70
C GLU A 67 3.17 17.23 4.40
N TYR A 68 2.83 18.26 3.63
CA TYR A 68 1.45 18.52 3.22
C TYR A 68 0.84 17.33 2.45
N LYS A 69 1.59 16.77 1.48
CA LYS A 69 1.12 15.58 0.75
C LYS A 69 1.05 14.33 1.64
N GLY A 70 1.86 14.25 2.69
CA GLY A 70 1.81 13.20 3.70
C GLY A 70 0.50 13.21 4.52
N GLN A 71 -0.12 14.37 4.71
CA GLN A 71 -1.35 14.53 5.50
C GLN A 71 -2.55 13.73 4.96
N GLN A 72 -2.55 13.37 3.67
CA GLN A 72 -3.57 12.51 3.06
C GLN A 72 -3.64 11.10 3.69
N SER A 73 -2.62 10.64 4.41
CA SER A 73 -2.71 9.37 5.13
C SER A 73 -3.73 9.43 6.26
N SER A 74 -3.82 10.58 6.95
CA SER A 74 -4.75 10.82 8.05
C SER A 74 -6.19 10.80 7.55
N GLU A 75 -6.45 11.43 6.39
CA GLU A 75 -7.77 11.47 5.75
C GLU A 75 -8.26 10.08 5.32
N ARG A 76 -7.36 9.24 4.79
CA ARG A 76 -7.67 7.84 4.47
C ARG A 76 -8.02 7.03 5.71
N GLY A 77 -7.46 7.36 6.87
CA GLY A 77 -7.84 6.78 8.16
C GLY A 77 -9.30 7.03 8.54
N PHE A 78 -9.88 8.17 8.19
CA PHE A 78 -11.31 8.43 8.46
C PHE A 78 -12.25 7.57 7.62
N ARG A 79 -11.82 7.10 6.43
CA ARG A 79 -12.61 6.13 5.64
C ARG A 79 -12.76 4.81 6.39
N PHE A 80 -11.73 4.40 7.13
CA PHE A 80 -11.76 3.20 7.96
C PHE A 80 -12.79 3.32 9.10
N LEU A 81 -12.90 4.49 9.73
CA LEU A 81 -13.93 4.75 10.76
C LEU A 81 -15.37 4.69 10.21
N LYS A 82 -15.54 4.83 8.90
CA LYS A 82 -16.84 4.74 8.21
C LYS A 82 -17.08 3.36 7.60
N ASP A 83 -16.16 2.42 7.77
CA ASP A 83 -16.25 1.11 7.12
C ASP A 83 -17.32 0.23 7.78
N PRO A 84 -18.25 -0.37 7.01
CA PRO A 84 -19.33 -1.20 7.56
C PRO A 84 -18.84 -2.40 8.40
N LEU A 85 -17.60 -2.85 8.18
CA LEU A 85 -17.02 -3.99 8.93
C LEU A 85 -16.70 -3.67 10.40
N PHE A 86 -16.74 -2.40 10.81
CA PHE A 86 -16.69 -2.04 12.24
C PHE A 86 -18.01 -2.25 12.97
N PHE A 87 -19.02 -2.84 12.31
CA PHE A 87 -20.33 -3.10 12.90
C PHE A 87 -21.01 -1.84 13.46
N THR A 88 -20.58 -0.65 13.03
CA THR A 88 -21.13 0.63 13.48
C THR A 88 -22.61 0.76 13.11
N SER A 89 -23.05 0.11 12.04
CA SER A 89 -24.45 0.00 11.65
C SER A 89 -25.29 -0.87 12.60
N SER A 90 -24.69 -1.82 13.33
CA SER A 90 -25.39 -2.65 14.31
C SER A 90 -25.36 -2.09 15.74
N VAL A 91 -24.53 -1.08 16.00
CA VAL A 91 -24.50 -0.40 17.30
C VAL A 91 -25.49 0.76 17.27
N PHE A 92 -26.73 0.51 17.66
CA PHE A 92 -27.74 1.56 17.80
C PHE A 92 -27.40 2.48 18.97
N LEU A 93 -26.88 3.67 18.66
CA LEU A 93 -26.52 4.68 19.65
C LEU A 93 -27.59 5.77 19.71
N ASN A 94 -28.41 5.71 20.76
CA ASN A 94 -29.55 6.62 20.93
C ASN A 94 -29.18 7.95 21.63
N THR A 95 -27.95 8.10 22.15
CA THR A 95 -27.52 9.29 22.88
C THR A 95 -26.16 9.80 22.42
N PRO A 96 -25.94 11.14 22.40
CA PRO A 96 -24.70 11.74 21.93
C PRO A 96 -23.47 11.31 22.75
N GLN A 97 -23.64 11.04 24.05
CA GLN A 97 -22.55 10.57 24.91
C GLN A 97 -22.02 9.20 24.46
N ARG A 98 -22.91 8.28 24.06
CA ARG A 98 -22.50 6.96 23.58
C ARG A 98 -21.83 7.06 22.20
N VAL A 99 -22.27 7.99 21.35
CA VAL A 99 -21.62 8.29 20.06
C VAL A 99 -20.19 8.79 20.27
N ALA A 100 -19.98 9.72 21.21
CA ALA A 100 -18.65 10.22 21.55
C ALA A 100 -17.74 9.11 22.11
N ALA A 101 -18.26 8.26 23.00
CA ALA A 101 -17.51 7.14 23.55
C ALA A 101 -17.11 6.13 22.46
N LEU A 102 -18.03 5.77 21.56
CA LEU A 102 -17.72 4.88 20.45
C LEU A 102 -16.67 5.52 19.51
N ALA A 103 -16.81 6.80 19.18
CA ALA A 103 -15.84 7.50 18.33
C ALA A 103 -14.42 7.47 18.93
N MET A 104 -14.29 7.63 20.25
CA MET A 104 -13.02 7.52 20.95
C MET A 104 -12.42 6.10 20.84
N VAL A 105 -13.21 5.06 21.11
CA VAL A 105 -12.77 3.67 20.97
C VAL A 105 -12.35 3.36 19.54
N MET A 106 -13.13 3.79 18.56
CA MET A 106 -12.80 3.59 17.15
C MET A 106 -11.51 4.34 16.74
N GLY A 107 -11.28 5.54 17.27
CA GLY A 107 -10.03 6.27 17.09
C GLY A 107 -8.82 5.51 17.66
N LEU A 108 -8.95 4.93 18.86
CA LEU A 108 -7.93 4.08 19.47
C LEU A 108 -7.68 2.82 18.63
N CYS A 109 -8.74 2.17 18.14
CA CYS A 109 -8.60 1.04 17.21
C CYS A 109 -7.80 1.48 15.97
N LEU A 110 -8.17 2.58 15.31
CA LEU A 110 -7.46 3.07 14.13
C LEU A 110 -5.96 3.31 14.41
N LEU A 111 -5.62 3.84 15.59
CA LEU A 111 -4.22 3.99 16.00
C LEU A 111 -3.50 2.64 16.08
N VAL A 112 -4.08 1.65 16.77
CA VAL A 112 -3.52 0.29 16.87
C VAL A 112 -3.37 -0.34 15.48
N TYR A 113 -4.38 -0.20 14.61
CA TYR A 113 -4.32 -0.71 13.24
C TYR A 113 -3.19 -0.08 12.42
N THR A 114 -3.01 1.24 12.56
CA THR A 114 -1.97 1.98 11.82
C THR A 114 -0.58 1.58 12.29
N LEU A 115 -0.39 1.43 13.61
CA LEU A 115 0.88 0.98 14.19
C LEU A 115 1.20 -0.46 13.79
N GLY A 116 0.25 -1.38 13.92
CA GLY A 116 0.43 -2.78 13.53
C GLY A 116 0.72 -2.94 12.03
N GLN A 117 0.02 -2.18 11.17
CA GLN A 117 0.31 -2.18 9.74
C GLN A 117 1.72 -1.66 9.43
N ARG A 118 2.15 -0.59 10.11
CA ARG A 118 3.49 -0.02 9.95
C ARG A 118 4.56 -1.03 10.37
N GLN A 119 4.40 -1.64 11.53
CA GLN A 119 5.32 -2.64 12.05
C GLN A 119 5.43 -3.86 11.11
N LEU A 120 4.31 -4.39 10.66
CA LEU A 120 4.28 -5.53 9.73
C LEU A 120 5.00 -5.19 8.41
N ARG A 121 4.73 -4.02 7.82
CA ARG A 121 5.38 -3.60 6.57
C ARG A 121 6.88 -3.38 6.75
N GLN A 122 7.30 -2.86 7.91
CA GLN A 122 8.72 -2.71 8.24
C GLN A 122 9.40 -4.07 8.35
N ALA A 123 8.80 -5.04 9.04
CA ALA A 123 9.34 -6.39 9.15
C ALA A 123 9.45 -7.08 7.78
N LEU A 124 8.41 -6.98 6.94
CA LEU A 124 8.45 -7.50 5.57
C LEU A 124 9.52 -6.86 4.71
N ALA A 125 9.72 -5.54 4.82
CA ALA A 125 10.76 -4.82 4.08
C ALA A 125 12.18 -5.22 4.52
N GLN A 126 12.39 -5.43 5.83
CA GLN A 126 13.68 -5.86 6.39
C GLN A 126 14.07 -7.26 5.89
N GLU A 127 13.13 -8.19 5.86
CA GLU A 127 13.37 -9.56 5.39
C GLU A 127 13.12 -9.74 3.88
N GLN A 128 12.91 -8.66 3.12
CA GLN A 128 12.59 -8.65 1.68
C GLN A 128 11.49 -9.68 1.30
N SER A 129 10.53 -9.86 2.20
CA SER A 129 9.53 -10.90 2.14
C SER A 129 8.17 -10.33 1.72
N THR A 130 7.28 -11.21 1.27
CA THR A 130 5.92 -10.84 0.86
C THR A 130 4.91 -11.80 1.45
N ILE A 131 3.68 -11.32 1.62
CA ILE A 131 2.54 -12.16 1.99
C ILE A 131 1.49 -12.12 0.87
N PRO A 132 0.65 -13.14 0.70
CA PRO A 132 -0.41 -13.11 -0.30
C PRO A 132 -1.40 -11.99 0.02
N ASN A 133 -1.84 -11.27 -1.02
CA ASN A 133 -2.93 -10.31 -0.95
C ASN A 133 -4.30 -10.99 -1.12
N GLN A 134 -5.39 -10.21 -1.14
CA GLN A 134 -6.76 -10.72 -1.35
C GLN A 134 -6.96 -11.54 -2.63
N LEU A 135 -6.11 -11.32 -3.64
CA LEU A 135 -6.12 -12.02 -4.92
C LEU A 135 -5.05 -13.13 -4.98
N GLY A 136 -4.42 -13.47 -3.85
CA GLY A 136 -3.34 -14.46 -3.76
C GLY A 136 -1.99 -13.99 -4.31
N LYS A 137 -1.86 -12.73 -4.75
CA LYS A 137 -0.58 -12.21 -5.29
C LYS A 137 0.34 -11.76 -4.16
N PRO A 138 1.67 -11.99 -4.27
CA PRO A 138 2.62 -11.54 -3.27
C PRO A 138 2.61 -10.01 -3.15
N THR A 139 2.55 -9.50 -1.91
CA THR A 139 2.65 -8.07 -1.61
C THR A 139 3.56 -7.80 -0.42
N ALA A 140 4.42 -6.79 -0.55
CA ALA A 140 5.24 -6.25 0.53
C ALA A 140 4.51 -5.18 1.36
N SER A 141 3.34 -4.71 0.89
CA SER A 141 2.58 -3.63 1.51
C SER A 141 1.16 -4.04 1.89
N PRO A 142 0.97 -5.13 2.66
CA PRO A 142 -0.37 -5.58 3.05
C PRO A 142 -1.07 -4.56 3.94
N THR A 143 -2.39 -4.62 3.97
CA THR A 143 -3.19 -3.90 4.97
C THR A 143 -3.43 -4.78 6.19
N LEU A 144 -3.38 -4.21 7.41
CA LEU A 144 -3.63 -5.02 8.61
C LEU A 144 -5.06 -5.59 8.66
N ARG A 145 -6.02 -4.90 8.02
CA ARG A 145 -7.37 -5.43 7.80
C ARG A 145 -7.35 -6.77 7.07
N TRP A 146 -6.64 -6.86 5.95
CA TRP A 146 -6.50 -8.11 5.19
C TRP A 146 -5.86 -9.20 6.04
N VAL A 147 -4.82 -8.85 6.77
CA VAL A 147 -4.16 -9.78 7.70
C VAL A 147 -5.17 -10.36 8.69
N PHE A 148 -5.98 -9.54 9.35
CA PHE A 148 -7.02 -10.06 10.27
C PHE A 148 -8.06 -10.93 9.58
N GLN A 149 -8.39 -10.66 8.31
CA GLN A 149 -9.25 -11.55 7.52
C GLN A 149 -8.60 -12.91 7.28
N CYS A 150 -7.28 -12.97 7.04
CA CYS A 150 -6.56 -14.25 6.93
C CYS A 150 -6.67 -15.10 8.20
N PHE A 151 -6.83 -14.50 9.38
CA PHE A 151 -7.02 -15.20 10.67
C PHE A 151 -8.48 -15.45 11.03
N GLN A 152 -9.45 -15.06 10.20
CA GLN A 152 -10.84 -15.48 10.38
C GLN A 152 -10.89 -17.01 10.28
N ALA A 153 -11.57 -17.65 11.25
CA ALA A 153 -11.61 -19.10 11.44
C ALA A 153 -10.35 -19.78 12.00
N VAL A 154 -9.49 -19.06 12.74
CA VAL A 154 -8.57 -19.70 13.70
C VAL A 154 -9.33 -19.91 15.02
N HIS A 155 -9.30 -21.14 15.53
CA HIS A 155 -10.05 -21.53 16.74
C HIS A 155 -9.15 -22.22 17.75
N ILE A 156 -9.36 -21.94 19.03
CA ILE A 156 -8.77 -22.73 20.12
C ILE A 156 -9.73 -23.87 20.44
N VAL A 157 -9.25 -25.10 20.34
CA VAL A 157 -9.99 -26.33 20.65
C VAL A 157 -9.32 -27.01 21.83
N THR A 158 -10.11 -27.59 22.73
CA THR A 158 -9.57 -28.39 23.85
C THR A 158 -9.87 -29.85 23.57
N VAL A 159 -8.82 -30.66 23.39
CA VAL A 159 -8.92 -32.11 23.20
C VAL A 159 -8.13 -32.76 24.33
N ASN A 160 -8.75 -33.68 25.07
CA ASN A 160 -8.13 -34.36 26.22
C ASN A 160 -7.48 -33.39 27.23
N TYR A 161 -8.18 -32.32 27.59
CA TYR A 161 -7.70 -31.25 28.49
C TYR A 161 -6.47 -30.45 27.99
N GLN A 162 -6.02 -30.68 26.76
CA GLN A 162 -4.96 -29.90 26.12
C GLN A 162 -5.55 -28.90 25.13
N LYS A 163 -5.13 -27.63 25.25
CA LYS A 163 -5.51 -26.58 24.30
C LYS A 163 -4.65 -26.69 23.05
N GLN A 164 -5.31 -26.70 21.90
CA GLN A 164 -4.68 -26.72 20.58
C GLN A 164 -5.31 -25.64 19.71
N VAL A 165 -4.53 -25.08 18.79
CA VAL A 165 -5.03 -24.10 17.82
C VAL A 165 -5.30 -24.81 16.50
N SER A 166 -6.55 -24.76 16.05
CA SER A 166 -6.99 -25.32 14.77
C SER A 166 -6.83 -24.29 13.65
N ASN A 167 -6.64 -24.80 12.43
CA ASN A 167 -6.58 -24.02 11.19
C ASN A 167 -5.37 -23.05 11.12
N LEU A 168 -4.23 -23.41 11.70
CA LEU A 168 -2.96 -22.71 11.46
C LEU A 168 -2.28 -23.28 10.20
N THR A 169 -2.55 -22.68 9.06
CA THR A 169 -1.89 -23.00 7.78
C THR A 169 -0.49 -22.38 7.71
N ASP A 170 0.35 -22.84 6.78
CA ASP A 170 1.70 -22.30 6.56
C ASP A 170 1.69 -20.80 6.27
N GLU A 171 0.69 -20.32 5.52
CA GLU A 171 0.50 -18.88 5.26
C GLU A 171 0.24 -18.09 6.55
N ARG A 172 -0.56 -18.63 7.47
CA ARG A 172 -0.86 -17.98 8.76
C ARG A 172 0.38 -17.98 9.65
N LEU A 173 1.14 -19.07 9.67
CA LEU A 173 2.42 -19.15 10.39
C LEU A 173 3.45 -18.15 9.84
N LEU A 174 3.55 -18.02 8.52
CA LEU A 174 4.39 -17.02 7.87
C LEU A 174 4.01 -15.61 8.32
N ILE A 175 2.71 -15.27 8.33
CA ILE A 175 2.26 -13.95 8.78
C ILE A 175 2.58 -13.73 10.27
N LEU A 176 2.39 -14.75 11.13
CA LEU A 176 2.70 -14.66 12.57
C LEU A 176 4.18 -14.40 12.85
N ARG A 177 5.08 -14.91 12.00
CA ARG A 177 6.52 -14.62 12.10
C ARG A 177 6.80 -13.12 12.08
N PHE A 178 6.11 -12.37 11.22
CA PHE A 178 6.29 -10.93 11.07
C PHE A 178 5.52 -10.07 12.10
N LEU A 179 4.59 -10.66 12.86
CA LEU A 179 3.85 -9.97 13.93
C LEU A 179 4.60 -10.00 15.28
N GLY A 180 5.70 -10.75 15.36
CA GLY A 180 6.59 -10.82 16.52
C GLY A 180 6.14 -11.83 17.60
N ASN A 181 7.07 -12.13 18.52
CA ASN A 181 6.91 -13.23 19.48
C ASN A 181 5.74 -13.03 20.46
N ALA A 182 5.42 -11.79 20.81
CA ALA A 182 4.29 -11.51 21.68
C ALA A 182 2.96 -11.96 21.04
N CYS A 183 2.79 -11.77 19.72
CA CYS A 183 1.62 -12.26 19.00
C CYS A 183 1.62 -13.78 18.89
N GLN A 184 2.77 -14.39 18.59
CA GLN A 184 2.91 -15.85 18.44
C GLN A 184 2.47 -16.62 19.68
N LYS A 185 2.75 -16.09 20.89
CA LYS A 185 2.32 -16.69 22.16
C LYS A 185 0.80 -16.89 22.28
N TYR A 186 0.00 -16.00 21.69
CA TYR A 186 -1.48 -16.15 21.69
C TYR A 186 -1.93 -17.36 20.87
N TYR A 187 -1.11 -17.81 19.92
CA TYR A 187 -1.35 -18.97 19.08
C TYR A 187 -0.63 -20.22 19.59
N LEU A 188 -0.15 -20.20 20.84
CA LEU A 188 0.61 -21.30 21.48
C LEU A 188 1.90 -21.66 20.72
N LEU A 189 2.48 -20.69 20.03
CA LEU A 189 3.78 -20.81 19.37
C LEU A 189 4.88 -20.22 20.27
N CYS A 190 6.06 -20.85 20.25
CA CYS A 190 7.23 -20.48 21.07
C CYS A 190 8.12 -19.44 20.39
#